data_AF-A0A835VHJ1-F1
#
_entry.id   AF-A0A835VHJ1-F1
#
_cell.length_a   1.000
_cell.length_b   1.000
_cell.length_c   1.000
_cell.angle_alpha   90.00
_cell.angle_beta   90.00
_cell.angle_gamma   90.00
#
_symmetry.space_group_name_H-M   'P 1'
#
loop_
_entity.id
_entity.type
_entity.pdbx_description
1 polymer ?
#
loop_
_entity_poly.entity_id
_entity_poly.type
_entity_poly.pdbx_seq_one_letter_code
_entity_poly.pdbx_strand_id
1 'polypeptide(L)'
;MNQHVNNVTYIGWVLESMPQEIIDTHELQTITLDYRRECQHNDMVDSLTIAESKENLQERCTNGLPSKKQQWNDYPQFLHLLRLSSTGLEINRGRTIWRKLIR
;
A
#
# COMPACT_ATOMS: atom_id res chain seq x y z
N MET A 1 -19.14 -11.78 18.25
CA MET A 1 -17.92 -11.14 17.73
C MET A 1 -17.23 -12.16 16.86
N ASN A 2 -16.96 -11.86 15.59
CA ASN A 2 -16.20 -12.77 14.74
C ASN A 2 -14.75 -12.69 15.24
N GLN A 3 -14.09 -13.81 15.49
CA GLN A 3 -12.76 -13.86 16.14
C GLN A 3 -11.63 -13.25 15.29
N HIS A 4 -11.97 -12.60 14.17
CA HIS A 4 -11.07 -12.07 13.17
C HIS A 4 -10.91 -10.56 13.33
N VAL A 5 -9.72 -10.06 13.00
CA VAL A 5 -9.44 -8.63 12.94
C VAL A 5 -10.28 -7.97 11.83
N ASN A 6 -10.78 -6.76 12.09
CA ASN A 6 -11.59 -6.02 11.13
C ASN A 6 -10.74 -5.52 9.95
N ASN A 7 -11.31 -5.54 8.74
CA ASN A 7 -10.69 -4.99 7.54
C ASN A 7 -10.16 -3.56 7.70
N VAL A 8 -10.84 -2.73 8.50
CA VAL A 8 -10.41 -1.35 8.80
C VAL A 8 -9.09 -1.31 9.58
N THR A 9 -8.85 -2.27 10.46
CA THR A 9 -7.61 -2.36 11.24
C THR A 9 -6.39 -2.55 10.35
N TYR A 10 -6.50 -3.38 9.30
CA TYR A 10 -5.42 -3.55 8.33
C TYR A 10 -5.08 -2.26 7.61
N ILE A 11 -6.06 -1.40 7.31
CA ILE A 11 -5.81 -0.09 6.69
C ILE A 11 -4.96 0.77 7.62
N GLY A 12 -5.28 0.79 8.92
CA GLY A 12 -4.50 1.49 9.93
C GLY A 12 -3.04 1.02 9.95
N TRP A 13 -2.82 -0.29 10.01
CA TRP A 13 -1.48 -0.87 9.99
C TRP A 13 -0.73 -0.58 8.69
N VAL A 14 -1.39 -0.69 7.53
CA VAL A 14 -0.80 -0.37 6.21
C VAL A 14 -0.22 1.05 6.18
N LEU A 15 -0.87 2.01 6.84
CA LEU A 15 -0.46 3.41 6.87
C LEU A 15 0.54 3.72 8.00
N GLU A 16 0.72 2.82 8.97
CA GLU A 16 1.58 3.04 10.14
C GLU A 16 3.07 3.17 9.76
N SER A 17 3.51 2.44 8.73
CA SER A 17 4.89 2.50 8.23
C SER A 17 5.11 3.56 7.15
N MET A 18 4.14 4.44 6.89
CA MET A 18 4.32 5.52 5.91
C MET A 18 5.34 6.55 6.40
N PRO A 19 6.22 7.06 5.51
CA PRO A 19 7.11 8.15 5.86
C PRO A 19 6.33 9.39 6.33
N GLN A 20 6.69 9.93 7.49
CA GLN A 20 6.00 11.08 8.09
C GLN A 20 5.95 12.30 7.16
N GLU A 21 7.01 12.53 6.38
CA GLU A 21 7.05 13.61 5.37
C GLU A 21 5.88 13.51 4.38
N ILE A 22 5.52 12.31 3.92
CA ILE A 22 4.41 12.10 2.99
C ILE A 22 3.08 12.38 3.69
N ILE A 23 2.91 11.90 4.93
CA ILE A 23 1.73 12.15 5.75
C ILE A 23 1.50 13.66 5.97
N ASP A 24 2.57 14.43 6.18
CA ASP A 24 2.49 15.85 6.50
C ASP A 24 2.27 16.74 5.26
N THR A 25 2.70 16.28 4.08
CA THR A 25 2.74 17.10 2.85
C THR A 25 1.79 16.64 1.74
N HIS A 26 1.25 15.43 1.85
CA HIS A 26 0.34 14.83 0.86
C HIS A 26 -0.92 14.28 1.53
N GLU A 27 -1.97 14.12 0.75
CA GLU A 27 -3.17 13.37 1.14
C GLU A 27 -3.26 12.08 0.33
N LEU A 28 -3.77 11.02 0.96
CA LEU A 28 -3.99 9.74 0.32
C LEU A 28 -5.09 9.89 -0.74
N GLN A 29 -4.74 9.69 -2.01
CA GLN A 29 -5.67 9.80 -3.13
C GLN A 29 -6.33 8.47 -3.45
N THR A 30 -5.53 7.39 -3.50
CA THR A 30 -6.00 6.05 -3.87
C THR A 30 -5.32 5.03 -2.97
N ILE A 31 -6.08 4.03 -2.53
CA ILE A 31 -5.57 2.83 -1.88
C ILE A 31 -6.21 1.59 -2.52
N THR A 32 -5.38 0.61 -2.90
CA THR A 32 -5.80 -0.69 -3.43
C THR A 32 -5.23 -1.78 -2.54
N LEU A 33 -6.06 -2.71 -2.07
CA LEU A 33 -5.67 -3.72 -1.06
C LEU A 33 -6.04 -5.13 -1.54
N ASP A 34 -5.03 -6.01 -1.57
CA ASP A 34 -5.16 -7.43 -1.86
C ASP A 34 -5.08 -8.22 -0.55
N TYR A 35 -6.21 -8.74 -0.07
CA TYR A 35 -6.27 -9.57 1.14
C TYR A 35 -5.99 -11.03 0.79
N ARG A 36 -5.08 -11.66 1.55
CA ARG A 36 -4.72 -13.09 1.35
C ARG A 36 -5.02 -13.96 2.55
N ARG A 37 -4.97 -13.38 3.76
CA ARG A 37 -5.13 -14.12 5.00
C ARG A 37 -5.71 -13.20 6.08
N GLU A 38 -6.44 -13.79 7.01
CA GLU A 38 -6.89 -13.14 8.24
C GLU A 38 -5.90 -13.40 9.37
N CYS A 39 -5.83 -12.48 10.33
CA CYS A 39 -5.05 -12.66 11.55
C CYS A 39 -5.97 -12.57 12.78
N GLN A 40 -5.50 -13.16 13.86
CA GLN A 40 -6.17 -13.21 15.16
C GLN A 40 -5.66 -12.09 16.06
N HIS A 41 -6.33 -11.87 17.20
CA HIS A 41 -5.99 -10.79 18.14
C HIS A 41 -4.60 -10.90 18.79
N ASN A 42 -4.00 -12.09 18.83
CA ASN A 42 -2.68 -12.34 19.43
C ASN A 42 -1.54 -12.38 18.39
N ASP A 43 -1.85 -12.23 17.11
CA ASP A 43 -0.83 -12.25 16.07
C ASP A 43 -0.04 -10.94 16.07
N MET A 44 1.28 -11.04 16.01
CA MET A 44 2.15 -9.90 15.72
C MET A 44 2.27 -9.71 14.21
N VAL A 45 2.13 -8.45 13.78
CA VAL A 45 2.12 -8.07 12.36
C VAL A 45 3.25 -7.07 12.12
N ASP A 46 4.07 -7.34 11.11
CA ASP A 46 5.02 -6.36 10.59
C ASP A 46 4.34 -5.54 9.50
N SER A 47 4.48 -4.21 9.57
CA SER A 47 4.13 -3.30 8.48
C SER A 47 5.36 -2.82 7.75
N LEU A 48 5.38 -3.02 6.43
CA LEU A 48 6.49 -2.66 5.56
C LEU A 48 5.99 -1.77 4.42
N THR A 49 6.73 -0.68 4.16
CA THR A 49 6.44 0.27 3.07
C THR A 49 7.67 0.47 2.20
N ILE A 50 7.49 0.44 0.88
CA ILE A 50 8.53 0.67 -0.11
C ILE A 50 8.02 1.70 -1.11
N ALA A 51 8.80 2.75 -1.39
CA ALA A 51 8.50 3.69 -2.45
C ALA A 51 8.68 3.00 -3.82
N GLU A 52 7.66 3.05 -4.68
CA GLU A 52 7.75 2.52 -6.05
C GLU A 52 8.39 3.59 -6.97
N SER A 53 9.58 3.31 -7.50
CA SER A 53 10.24 4.18 -8.49
C SER A 53 9.67 3.96 -9.90
N LYS A 54 9.74 5.00 -10.74
CA LYS A 54 9.19 5.00 -12.11
C LYS A 54 9.76 3.88 -13.01
N GLU A 55 10.96 3.39 -12.73
CA GLU A 55 11.62 2.32 -13.50
C GLU A 55 10.92 0.96 -13.35
N ASN A 56 10.33 0.67 -12.18
CA ASN A 56 9.66 -0.60 -11.90
C ASN A 56 8.30 -0.75 -12.62
N LEU A 57 7.76 0.33 -13.20
CA LEU A 57 6.46 0.33 -13.88
C LEU A 57 6.55 0.00 -15.39
N GLN A 58 7.75 0.03 -15.98
CA GLN A 58 7.94 -0.22 -17.42
C GLN A 58 7.98 -1.70 -17.80
N GLU A 59 8.30 -2.61 -16.88
CA GLU A 59 8.41 -4.05 -17.20
C GLU A 59 7.07 -4.78 -17.36
N ARG A 60 5.92 -4.13 -17.09
CA ARG A 60 4.61 -4.80 -17.08
C ARG A 60 3.67 -4.51 -18.25
N CYS A 61 4.09 -3.71 -19.24
CA CYS A 61 3.19 -3.32 -20.33
C CYS A 61 3.86 -3.39 -21.72
N THR A 62 4.28 -4.58 -22.16
CA THR A 62 4.46 -4.85 -23.59
C THR A 62 3.13 -5.37 -24.14
N ASN A 63 2.42 -4.51 -24.88
CA ASN A 63 1.61 -4.82 -26.07
C ASN A 63 0.87 -3.55 -26.57
N GLY A 64 1.60 -2.70 -27.29
CA GLY A 64 1.11 -2.03 -28.51
C GLY A 64 -0.06 -1.03 -28.48
N LEU A 65 -0.62 -0.64 -27.33
CA LEU A 65 -1.62 0.43 -27.29
C LEU A 65 -0.96 1.79 -26.98
N PRO A 66 -1.33 2.91 -27.65
CA PRO A 66 -0.88 4.23 -27.24
C PRO A 66 -1.51 4.53 -25.87
N SER A 67 -0.80 4.14 -24.81
CA SER A 67 -1.19 4.44 -23.45
C SER A 67 -1.28 5.95 -23.33
N LYS A 68 -2.51 6.48 -23.17
CA LYS A 68 -2.70 7.78 -22.53
C LYS A 68 -1.85 7.72 -21.28
N LYS A 69 -0.70 8.41 -21.26
CA LYS A 69 0.16 8.50 -20.07
C LYS A 69 -0.73 9.05 -18.97
N GLN A 70 -1.23 8.16 -18.13
CA GLN A 70 -2.17 8.53 -17.08
C GLN A 70 -1.42 9.51 -16.20
N GLN A 71 -2.01 10.70 -16.01
CA GLN A 71 -1.49 11.87 -15.31
C GLN A 71 -1.02 11.59 -13.86
N TRP A 72 -1.25 10.37 -13.37
CA TRP A 72 -0.95 9.84 -12.04
C TRP A 72 0.52 9.41 -11.89
N ASN A 73 1.26 9.30 -12.99
CA ASN A 73 2.69 8.93 -12.96
C ASN A 73 3.57 9.92 -12.19
N ASP A 74 3.09 11.11 -11.84
CA ASP A 74 3.84 12.11 -11.08
C ASP A 74 3.52 12.10 -9.58
N TYR A 75 2.54 11.31 -9.13
CA TYR A 75 2.24 11.18 -7.71
C TYR A 75 3.13 10.14 -7.04
N PRO A 76 3.62 10.38 -5.81
CA PRO A 76 4.29 9.37 -5.01
C PRO A 76 3.43 8.11 -4.85
N GLN A 77 4.03 6.96 -5.12
CA GLN A 77 3.40 5.64 -5.02
C GLN A 77 4.17 4.78 -4.05
N PHE A 78 3.45 4.03 -3.22
CA PHE A 78 4.04 3.15 -2.24
C PHE A 78 3.42 1.77 -2.30
N LEU A 79 4.27 0.75 -2.27
CA LEU A 79 3.89 -0.64 -2.06
C LEU A 79 3.97 -0.95 -0.57
N HIS A 80 2.93 -1.59 -0.06
CA HIS A 80 2.79 -1.98 1.34
C HIS A 80 2.68 -3.48 1.45
N LEU A 81 3.25 -4.04 2.51
CA LEU A 81 3.15 -5.44 2.85
C LEU A 81 2.90 -5.58 4.35
N LEU A 82 1.77 -6.19 4.70
CA LEU A 82 1.52 -6.72 6.03
C LEU A 82 1.83 -8.21 6.05
N ARG A 83 2.62 -8.65 7.02
CA ARG A 83 2.98 -10.05 7.21
C ARG A 83 2.94 -10.43 8.67
N LEU A 84 2.69 -11.71 8.95
CA LEU A 84 2.86 -12.25 10.30
C LEU A 84 4.34 -12.19 10.68
N SER A 85 4.67 -11.58 11.81
CA SER A 85 6.07 -11.47 12.28
C SER A 85 6.70 -12.84 12.54
N SER A 86 5.90 -13.79 13.03
CA SER A 86 6.35 -15.14 13.39
C SER A 86 6.72 -16.02 12.20
N THR A 87 5.95 -15.95 11.10
CA THR A 87 6.07 -16.88 9.96
C THR A 87 6.48 -16.19 8.65
N GLY A 88 6.37 -14.87 8.60
CA GLY A 88 6.56 -14.08 7.39
C GLY A 88 5.47 -14.24 6.34
N LEU A 89 4.38 -14.95 6.66
CA LEU A 89 3.27 -15.13 5.73
C LEU A 89 2.56 -13.81 5.47
N GLU A 90 2.34 -13.52 4.19
CA GLU A 90 1.62 -12.32 3.74
C GLU A 90 0.15 -12.37 4.20
N ILE A 91 -0.28 -11.28 4.82
CA ILE A 91 -1.66 -11.04 5.27
C ILE A 91 -2.37 -10.22 4.22
N ASN A 92 -1.76 -9.08 3.87
CA ASN A 92 -2.30 -8.11 2.92
C ASN A 92 -1.15 -7.44 2.17
N ARG A 93 -1.40 -7.08 0.91
CA ARG A 93 -0.56 -6.18 0.14
C ARG A 93 -1.37 -4.98 -0.32
N GLY A 94 -0.80 -3.80 -0.17
CA GLY A 94 -1.45 -2.55 -0.53
C GLY A 94 -0.64 -1.74 -1.52
N ARG A 95 -1.30 -0.94 -2.34
CA ARG A 95 -0.68 0.18 -3.03
C ARG A 95 -1.40 1.46 -2.68
N THR A 96 -0.63 2.50 -2.39
CA THR A 96 -1.17 3.84 -2.14
C THR A 96 -0.60 4.84 -3.13
N ILE A 97 -1.44 5.79 -3.54
CA ILE A 97 -1.07 6.93 -4.38
C ILE A 97 -1.42 8.19 -3.61
N TRP A 98 -0.49 9.15 -3.58
CA TRP A 98 -0.59 10.34 -2.74
C TRP A 98 -0.54 11.61 -3.59
N ARG A 99 -1.47 12.53 -3.39
CA ARG A 99 -1.46 13.83 -4.06
C ARG A 99 -1.00 14.92 -3.10
N LYS A 100 -0.21 15.88 -3.60
CA LYS A 100 0.31 16.98 -2.77
C LYS A 100 -0.84 17.81 -2.22
N LEU A 101 -0.77 18.16 -0.94
CA LEU A 101 -1.73 19.08 -0.33
C LEU A 101 -1.64 20.45 -1.02
N ILE A 102 -2.78 20.97 -1.45
CA ILE A 102 -2.90 22.37 -1.88
C ILE A 102 -3.41 23.14 -0.66
N ARG A 103 -2.53 23.95 -0.06
CA ARG A 103 -2.90 24.86 1.02
C ARG A 103 -3.29 26.22 0.45
#